data_AF-A0A3M0XFL8-F1
#
_entry.id   AF-A0A3M0XFL8-F1
#
_cell.length_a   1.000
_cell.length_b   1.000
_cell.length_c   1.000
_cell.angle_alpha   90.00
_cell.angle_beta   90.00
_cell.angle_gamma   90.00
#
_symmetry.space_group_name_H-M   'P 1'
#
loop_
_entity.id
_entity.type
_entity.pdbx_description
1 polymer ?
#
loop_
_entity_poly.entity_id
_entity_poly.type
_entity_poly.pdbx_seq_one_letter_code
_entity_poly.pdbx_strand_id
1 'polypeptide(L)'
;MNVISPIQECESFRKRETLGKIAGGLAQSGFKTYSWFKKVPSEYLEQAPEAGRNLELIIENLIPLALSKPTHARLLARAVVDWHKKYTSAQKLCERRDYYLLTTQEDAKIPFDPKQDTHYAHILSNIALAARAASDIPRYRKPRNFEYLTRCFHDLNTIAEEVFHAYPTRGPRDERHNRLSLSVIQKYDPPLNGAPSLHIAYSALLYNVMKAIGLCDHNSRAWESVEKSTYGMPRAVLAIKQHCCADVAFGLIAARMVFERRFKKHKFDDLTNKFCELEKRDENTPYSHIKKIHYELLAMRRGQSLKNLAGEYISKHNFPKLPYDHPKAYFDTRAKKIRLFQ
;
A
#
# COMPACT_ATOMS: atom_id res chain seq x y z
N MET A 1 15.50 15.84 1.16
CA MET A 1 14.07 15.55 1.35
C MET A 1 13.79 15.52 2.83
N ASN A 2 12.87 16.35 3.34
CA ASN A 2 12.44 16.24 4.73
C ASN A 2 11.57 14.98 4.85
N VAL A 3 11.83 14.10 5.81
CA VAL A 3 10.89 13.02 6.13
C VAL A 3 9.70 13.69 6.79
N ILE A 4 8.63 13.82 6.03
CA ILE A 4 7.42 14.46 6.51
C ILE A 4 6.78 13.45 7.47
N SER A 5 6.52 13.89 8.71
CA SER A 5 5.68 13.12 9.64
C SER A 5 4.35 12.81 8.96
N PRO A 6 3.72 11.64 9.17
CA PRO A 6 2.38 11.33 8.62
C PRO A 6 1.38 12.48 8.82
N ILE A 7 1.45 13.14 9.99
CA ILE A 7 0.65 14.30 10.35
C ILE A 7 1.02 15.52 9.49
N GLN A 8 2.32 15.79 9.32
CA GLN A 8 2.79 16.89 8.48
C GLN A 8 2.47 16.65 6.99
N GLU A 9 2.32 15.40 6.53
CA GLU A 9 1.88 15.12 5.16
C GLU A 9 0.43 15.53 4.99
N CYS A 10 -0.46 15.11 5.89
CA CYS A 10 -1.86 15.57 5.91
C CYS A 10 -1.97 17.10 5.94
N GLU A 11 -1.12 17.76 6.73
CA GLU A 11 -1.08 19.22 6.84
C GLU A 11 -0.44 19.90 5.64
N SER A 12 0.53 19.28 4.96
CA SER A 12 1.18 19.85 3.77
C SER A 12 0.23 20.04 2.59
N PHE A 13 -0.94 19.39 2.61
CA PHE A 13 -2.02 19.62 1.66
C PHE A 13 -2.89 20.85 1.96
N ARG A 14 -2.48 21.74 2.88
CA ARG A 14 -3.19 22.96 3.31
C ARG A 14 -3.48 23.94 2.15
N LYS A 15 -4.56 23.66 1.44
CA LYS A 15 -5.59 24.59 0.98
C LYS A 15 -6.83 23.74 0.74
N ARG A 16 -7.72 23.68 1.74
CA ARG A 16 -8.98 22.94 1.67
C ARG A 16 -9.86 23.58 0.60
N GLU A 17 -10.25 22.81 -0.42
CA GLU A 17 -11.23 23.27 -1.41
C GLU A 17 -12.63 23.21 -0.79
N THR A 18 -13.55 24.08 -1.23
CA THR A 18 -14.88 24.24 -0.61
C THR A 18 -15.65 22.92 -0.54
N LEU A 19 -15.55 22.08 -1.57
CA LEU A 19 -16.21 20.77 -1.62
C LEU A 19 -15.65 19.78 -0.59
N GLY A 20 -14.33 19.76 -0.36
CA GLY A 20 -13.73 18.92 0.67
C GLY A 20 -14.10 19.36 2.08
N LYS A 21 -14.22 20.67 2.33
CA LYS A 21 -14.72 21.18 3.62
C LYS A 21 -16.15 20.71 3.91
N ILE A 22 -17.02 20.73 2.89
CA ILE A 22 -18.42 20.30 3.04
C ILE A 22 -18.47 18.78 3.28
N ALA A 23 -17.78 17.99 2.46
CA ALA A 23 -17.75 16.53 2.63
C ALA A 23 -17.12 16.11 3.98
N GLY A 24 -16.04 16.77 4.39
CA GLY A 24 -15.39 16.59 5.67
C GLY A 24 -16.29 16.95 6.85
N GLY A 25 -17.00 18.09 6.76
CA GLY A 25 -17.98 18.51 7.76
C GLY A 25 -19.13 17.51 7.90
N LEU A 26 -19.62 16.95 6.78
CA LEU A 26 -20.66 15.92 6.78
C LEU A 26 -20.16 14.59 7.36
N ALA A 27 -18.96 14.15 6.99
CA ALA A 27 -18.35 12.93 7.53
C ALA A 27 -18.09 13.06 9.04
N GLN A 28 -17.58 14.21 9.48
CA GLN A 28 -17.34 14.51 10.90
C GLN A 28 -18.65 14.57 11.69
N SER A 29 -19.70 15.18 11.14
CA SER A 29 -21.02 15.23 11.76
C SER A 29 -21.65 13.84 11.84
N GLY A 30 -21.56 13.04 10.77
CA GLY A 30 -22.02 11.65 10.75
C GLY A 30 -21.28 10.78 11.78
N PHE A 31 -19.96 10.96 11.92
CA PHE A 31 -19.16 10.25 12.92
C PHE A 31 -19.48 10.67 14.35
N LYS A 32 -19.71 11.97 14.61
CA LYS A 32 -20.17 12.49 15.91
C LYS A 32 -21.55 11.92 16.29
N THR A 33 -22.48 11.86 15.34
CA THR A 33 -23.79 11.26 15.58
C THR A 33 -23.66 9.76 15.85
N TYR A 34 -22.92 9.04 15.02
CA TYR A 34 -22.69 7.60 15.19
C TYR A 34 -22.02 7.25 16.53
N SER A 35 -20.99 8.02 16.92
CA SER A 35 -20.26 7.82 18.17
C SER A 35 -21.11 8.09 19.40
N TRP A 36 -21.98 9.10 19.38
CA TRP A 36 -22.95 9.36 20.43
C TRP A 36 -23.91 8.18 20.62
N PHE A 37 -24.44 7.60 19.53
CA PHE A 37 -25.31 6.43 19.59
C PHE A 37 -24.61 5.13 19.99
N LYS A 38 -23.32 4.98 19.68
CA LYS A 38 -22.57 3.73 19.91
C LYS A 38 -21.63 3.75 21.12
N LYS A 39 -21.63 4.82 21.92
CA LYS A 39 -20.72 5.00 23.08
C LYS A 39 -19.25 4.74 22.69
N VAL A 40 -18.84 5.27 21.55
CA VAL A 40 -17.46 5.12 21.05
C VAL A 40 -16.51 5.87 22.00
N PRO A 41 -15.31 5.33 22.31
CA PRO A 41 -14.35 6.02 23.17
C PRO A 41 -14.06 7.46 22.73
N SER A 42 -13.93 8.38 23.68
CA SER A 42 -13.67 9.80 23.40
C SER A 42 -12.38 10.01 22.59
N GLU A 43 -11.38 9.16 22.79
CA GLU A 43 -10.12 9.18 22.03
C GLU A 43 -10.33 9.02 20.51
N TYR A 44 -11.38 8.31 20.07
CA TYR A 44 -11.68 8.15 18.64
C TYR A 44 -12.36 9.41 18.07
N LEU A 45 -13.09 10.15 18.89
CA LEU A 45 -13.68 11.43 18.49
C LEU A 45 -12.61 12.47 18.18
N GLU A 46 -11.54 12.49 18.97
CA GLU A 46 -10.40 13.39 18.76
C GLU A 46 -9.63 13.07 17.46
N GLN A 47 -9.63 11.81 17.03
CA GLN A 47 -8.97 11.34 15.81
C GLN A 47 -9.83 11.45 14.55
N ALA A 48 -11.14 11.70 14.68
CA ALA A 48 -12.06 11.78 13.56
C ALA A 48 -11.66 12.81 12.47
N PRO A 49 -11.12 14.01 12.80
CA PRO A 49 -10.63 14.94 11.78
C PRO A 49 -9.45 14.40 10.97
N GLU A 50 -8.53 13.68 11.62
CA GLU A 50 -7.38 13.06 10.96
C GLU A 50 -7.84 11.92 10.03
N ALA A 51 -8.68 11.01 10.54
CA ALA A 51 -9.25 9.91 9.77
C ALA A 51 -10.11 10.40 8.59
N GLY A 52 -10.89 11.45 8.81
CA GLY A 52 -11.76 12.07 7.80
C GLY A 52 -10.98 12.73 6.65
N ARG A 53 -9.74 13.17 6.89
CA ARG A 53 -8.96 13.90 5.88
C ARG A 53 -8.68 13.07 4.63
N ASN A 54 -8.45 11.76 4.78
CA ASN A 54 -8.23 10.88 3.63
C ASN A 54 -9.48 10.74 2.76
N LEU A 55 -10.65 10.65 3.41
CA LEU A 55 -11.92 10.64 2.69
C LEU A 55 -12.17 11.98 1.97
N GLU A 56 -11.90 13.10 2.63
CA GLU A 56 -11.98 14.42 2.00
C GLU A 56 -11.12 14.51 0.74
N LEU A 57 -9.85 14.10 0.81
CA LEU A 57 -8.92 14.13 -0.32
C LEU A 57 -9.38 13.23 -1.47
N ILE A 58 -9.94 12.06 -1.18
CA ILE A 58 -10.55 11.19 -2.18
C ILE A 58 -11.70 11.92 -2.87
N ILE A 59 -12.61 12.52 -2.09
CA ILE A 59 -13.80 13.21 -2.61
C ILE A 59 -13.42 14.46 -3.43
N GLU A 60 -12.48 15.28 -2.93
CA GLU A 60 -11.95 16.48 -3.59
C GLU A 60 -11.37 16.17 -4.98
N ASN A 61 -10.87 14.94 -5.20
CA ASN A 61 -10.28 14.56 -6.48
C ASN A 61 -11.22 13.73 -7.36
N LEU A 62 -12.04 12.86 -6.78
CA LEU A 62 -12.96 12.00 -7.52
C LEU A 62 -14.21 12.74 -8.01
N ILE A 63 -14.80 13.65 -7.24
CA ILE A 63 -16.00 14.37 -7.69
C ILE A 63 -15.70 15.20 -8.94
N PRO A 64 -14.66 16.07 -8.96
CA PRO A 64 -14.35 16.83 -10.16
C PRO A 64 -13.99 15.94 -11.36
N LEU A 65 -13.31 14.82 -11.13
CA LEU A 65 -13.03 13.85 -12.18
C LEU A 65 -14.32 13.24 -12.74
N ALA A 66 -15.27 12.86 -11.88
CA ALA A 66 -16.55 12.28 -12.29
C ALA A 66 -17.41 13.27 -13.07
N LEU A 67 -17.43 14.55 -12.67
CA LEU A 67 -18.21 15.60 -13.34
C LEU A 67 -17.59 15.98 -14.70
N SER A 68 -16.27 16.17 -14.75
CA SER A 68 -15.59 16.63 -15.97
C SER A 68 -15.27 15.51 -16.96
N LYS A 69 -15.01 14.29 -16.47
CA LYS A 69 -14.55 13.13 -17.25
C LYS A 69 -15.17 11.83 -16.71
N PRO A 70 -16.50 11.66 -16.83
CA PRO A 70 -17.22 10.53 -16.24
C PRO A 70 -16.69 9.17 -16.69
N THR A 71 -16.24 9.06 -17.95
CA THR A 71 -15.64 7.82 -18.47
C THR A 71 -14.35 7.45 -17.74
N HIS A 72 -13.50 8.43 -17.41
CA HIS A 72 -12.26 8.22 -16.66
C HIS A 72 -12.54 7.79 -15.22
N ALA A 73 -13.50 8.46 -14.56
CA ALA A 73 -13.95 8.05 -13.23
C ALA A 73 -14.48 6.61 -13.23
N ARG A 74 -15.26 6.21 -14.24
CA ARG A 74 -15.73 4.82 -14.40
C ARG A 74 -14.59 3.83 -14.58
N LEU A 75 -13.55 4.19 -15.36
CA LEU A 75 -12.38 3.34 -15.56
C LEU A 75 -11.59 3.15 -14.25
N LEU A 76 -11.44 4.21 -13.45
CA LEU A 76 -10.83 4.12 -12.13
C LEU A 76 -11.67 3.25 -11.18
N ALA A 77 -12.99 3.47 -11.14
CA ALA A 77 -13.90 2.68 -10.32
C ALA A 77 -13.84 1.18 -10.68
N ARG A 78 -13.71 0.84 -11.96
CA ARG A 78 -13.50 -0.56 -12.41
C ARG A 78 -12.22 -1.16 -11.84
N ALA A 79 -11.11 -0.41 -11.81
CA ALA A 79 -9.86 -0.88 -11.20
C ALA A 79 -10.01 -1.13 -9.69
N VAL A 80 -10.72 -0.24 -8.98
CA VAL A 80 -11.01 -0.41 -7.55
C VAL A 80 -11.92 -1.63 -7.29
N VAL A 81 -12.96 -1.81 -8.10
CA VAL A 81 -13.86 -2.97 -7.99
C VAL A 81 -13.11 -4.27 -8.28
N ASP A 82 -12.24 -4.30 -9.29
CA ASP A 82 -11.40 -5.46 -9.59
C ASP A 82 -10.44 -5.79 -8.46
N TRP A 83 -9.75 -4.79 -7.91
CA TRP A 83 -8.91 -4.95 -6.72
C TRP A 83 -9.70 -5.57 -5.57
N HIS A 84 -10.85 -4.97 -5.22
CA HIS A 84 -11.67 -5.45 -4.11
C HIS A 84 -12.15 -6.90 -4.33
N LYS A 85 -12.57 -7.24 -5.56
CA LYS A 85 -13.00 -8.60 -5.91
C LYS A 85 -11.86 -9.61 -5.76
N LYS A 86 -10.71 -9.36 -6.38
CA LYS A 86 -9.55 -10.27 -6.35
C LYS A 86 -9.00 -10.42 -4.94
N TYR A 87 -8.88 -9.30 -4.22
CA TYR A 87 -8.39 -9.29 -2.85
C TYR A 87 -9.31 -10.06 -1.90
N THR A 88 -10.61 -9.75 -1.91
CA THR A 88 -11.60 -10.44 -1.06
C THR A 88 -11.72 -11.91 -1.41
N SER A 89 -11.67 -12.26 -2.71
CA SER A 89 -11.67 -13.65 -3.17
C SER A 89 -10.47 -14.42 -2.59
N ALA A 90 -9.27 -13.87 -2.75
CA ALA A 90 -8.05 -14.48 -2.24
C ALA A 90 -8.06 -14.61 -0.71
N GLN A 91 -8.58 -13.62 0.02
CA GLN A 91 -8.72 -13.69 1.48
C GLN A 91 -9.67 -14.80 1.90
N LYS A 92 -10.87 -14.87 1.31
CA LYS A 92 -11.85 -15.93 1.63
C LYS A 92 -11.30 -17.32 1.35
N LEU A 93 -10.57 -17.48 0.24
CA LEU A 93 -10.00 -18.78 -0.16
C LEU A 93 -8.85 -19.22 0.78
N CYS A 94 -8.21 -18.28 1.48
CA CYS A 94 -7.05 -18.53 2.33
C CYS A 94 -7.32 -18.41 3.83
N GLU A 95 -8.52 -17.98 4.24
CA GLU A 95 -8.86 -17.65 5.63
C GLU A 95 -8.52 -18.76 6.64
N ARG A 96 -8.76 -20.02 6.24
CA ARG A 96 -8.56 -21.21 7.08
C ARG A 96 -7.45 -22.14 6.58
N ARG A 97 -6.57 -21.65 5.69
CA ARG A 97 -5.46 -22.44 5.17
C ARG A 97 -4.21 -22.24 6.02
N ASP A 98 -3.39 -23.28 6.10
CA ASP A 98 -2.01 -23.15 6.54
C ASP A 98 -1.28 -22.09 5.72
N TYR A 99 -0.36 -21.37 6.35
CA TYR A 99 0.31 -20.22 5.76
C TYR A 99 1.83 -20.32 5.90
N TYR A 100 2.55 -19.66 5.00
CA TYR A 100 4.00 -19.50 5.10
C TYR A 100 4.34 -18.31 5.99
N LEU A 101 5.23 -18.53 6.95
CA LEU A 101 5.70 -17.49 7.85
C LEU A 101 6.91 -16.77 7.24
N LEU A 102 6.67 -15.69 6.51
CA LEU A 102 7.75 -14.87 5.93
C LEU A 102 8.33 -13.84 6.90
N THR A 103 7.63 -13.56 7.99
CA THR A 103 8.10 -12.65 9.04
C THR A 103 9.34 -13.23 9.71
N THR A 104 10.40 -12.42 9.82
CA THR A 104 11.70 -12.81 10.38
C THR A 104 12.02 -12.09 11.69
N GLN A 105 13.16 -12.44 12.29
CA GLN A 105 13.70 -11.70 13.43
C GLN A 105 14.04 -10.22 13.12
N GLU A 106 14.26 -9.86 11.86
CA GLU A 106 14.50 -8.45 11.50
C GLU A 106 13.19 -7.66 11.53
N ASP A 107 12.08 -8.26 11.07
CA ASP A 107 10.74 -7.66 11.17
C ASP A 107 10.28 -7.52 12.61
N ALA A 108 10.67 -8.47 13.47
CA ALA A 108 10.32 -8.46 14.89
C ALA A 108 10.94 -7.27 15.64
N LYS A 109 12.10 -6.77 15.21
CA LYS A 109 12.79 -5.62 15.83
C LYS A 109 12.13 -4.28 15.51
N ILE A 110 11.37 -4.19 14.41
CA ILE A 110 10.70 -2.95 14.02
C ILE A 110 9.70 -2.59 15.13
N PRO A 111 9.75 -1.41 15.75
CA PRO A 111 8.76 -1.02 16.75
C PRO A 111 7.37 -0.88 16.10
N PHE A 112 6.33 -1.28 16.83
CA PHE A 112 4.96 -1.00 16.42
C PHE A 112 4.66 0.50 16.64
N ASP A 113 4.39 1.23 15.56
CA ASP A 113 3.96 2.63 15.60
C ASP A 113 2.59 2.77 14.90
N PRO A 114 1.49 2.70 15.66
CA PRO A 114 0.15 2.72 15.09
C PRO A 114 -0.22 4.08 14.48
N LYS A 115 0.54 5.17 14.72
CA LYS A 115 0.30 6.49 14.09
C LYS A 115 0.68 6.54 12.62
N GLN A 116 1.39 5.52 12.12
CA GLN A 116 1.69 5.40 10.69
C GLN A 116 0.48 4.95 9.85
N ASP A 117 -0.66 4.63 10.50
CA ASP A 117 -1.93 4.30 9.86
C ASP A 117 -2.42 5.39 8.91
N THR A 118 -2.18 6.64 9.25
CA THR A 118 -2.53 7.80 8.43
C THR A 118 -1.80 7.76 7.08
N HIS A 119 -0.49 7.53 7.08
CA HIS A 119 0.29 7.41 5.84
C HIS A 119 -0.10 6.16 5.05
N TYR A 120 -0.35 5.04 5.72
CA TYR A 120 -0.82 3.81 5.09
C TYR A 120 -2.11 4.06 4.29
N ALA A 121 -3.06 4.80 4.86
CA ALA A 121 -4.32 5.13 4.21
C ALA A 121 -4.20 6.15 3.06
N HIS A 122 -3.09 6.90 2.96
CA HIS A 122 -2.89 7.93 1.91
C HIS A 122 -2.85 7.36 0.49
N ILE A 123 -2.62 6.06 0.31
CA ILE A 123 -2.55 5.46 -1.03
C ILE A 123 -3.81 5.70 -1.84
N LEU A 124 -4.99 5.64 -1.21
CA LEU A 124 -6.27 5.83 -1.91
C LEU A 124 -6.47 7.28 -2.35
N SER A 125 -6.12 8.25 -1.51
CA SER A 125 -6.13 9.67 -1.89
C SER A 125 -5.14 9.97 -3.00
N ASN A 126 -3.95 9.36 -2.98
CA ASN A 126 -2.93 9.57 -4.02
C ASN A 126 -3.35 8.97 -5.37
N ILE A 127 -4.01 7.82 -5.36
CA ILE A 127 -4.61 7.26 -6.59
C ILE A 127 -5.64 8.23 -7.17
N ALA A 128 -6.53 8.79 -6.35
CA ALA A 128 -7.55 9.74 -6.80
C ALA A 128 -6.93 11.03 -7.36
N LEU A 129 -5.97 11.62 -6.64
CA LEU A 129 -5.24 12.82 -7.06
C LEU A 129 -4.47 12.60 -8.37
N ALA A 130 -3.70 11.51 -8.43
CA ALA A 130 -2.92 11.16 -9.62
C ALA A 130 -3.82 10.85 -10.82
N ALA A 131 -4.95 10.17 -10.61
CA ALA A 131 -5.94 9.93 -11.67
C ALA A 131 -6.51 11.23 -12.23
N ARG A 132 -6.89 12.17 -11.36
CA ARG A 132 -7.36 13.50 -11.76
C ARG A 132 -6.30 14.22 -12.58
N ALA A 133 -5.09 14.35 -12.03
CA ALA A 133 -4.00 15.06 -12.71
C ALA A 133 -3.59 14.41 -14.03
N ALA A 134 -3.46 13.07 -14.07
CA ALA A 134 -3.15 12.34 -15.29
C ALA A 134 -4.23 12.55 -16.36
N SER A 135 -5.50 12.67 -15.98
CA SER A 135 -6.58 12.91 -16.94
C SER A 135 -6.46 14.25 -17.66
N ASP A 136 -5.78 15.24 -17.09
CA ASP A 136 -5.60 16.59 -17.67
C ASP A 136 -4.48 16.66 -18.71
N ILE A 137 -3.55 15.70 -18.67
CA ILE A 137 -2.46 15.58 -19.64
C ILE A 137 -3.03 15.34 -21.04
N PRO A 138 -2.65 16.13 -22.08
CA PRO A 138 -3.32 16.10 -23.39
C PRO A 138 -3.49 14.72 -24.00
N ARG A 139 -2.47 13.87 -23.90
CA ARG A 139 -2.51 12.48 -24.38
C ARG A 139 -3.56 11.63 -23.66
N TYR A 140 -3.74 11.83 -22.36
CA TYR A 140 -4.56 10.99 -21.48
C TYR A 140 -5.97 11.55 -21.25
N ARG A 141 -6.30 12.71 -21.83
CA ARG A 141 -7.69 13.18 -21.97
C ARG A 141 -8.57 12.21 -22.75
N LYS A 142 -8.00 11.40 -23.65
CA LYS A 142 -8.72 10.36 -24.40
C LYS A 142 -8.95 9.12 -23.52
N PRO A 143 -10.20 8.62 -23.37
CA PRO A 143 -10.50 7.47 -22.51
C PRO A 143 -9.64 6.23 -22.78
N ARG A 144 -9.37 5.90 -24.04
CA ARG A 144 -8.54 4.74 -24.40
C ARG A 144 -7.11 4.80 -23.83
N ASN A 145 -6.54 6.00 -23.76
CA ASN A 145 -5.18 6.20 -23.25
C ASN A 145 -5.17 6.19 -21.73
N PHE A 146 -6.24 6.71 -21.10
CA PHE A 146 -6.41 6.62 -19.65
C PHE A 146 -6.67 5.18 -19.20
N GLU A 147 -7.48 4.43 -19.94
CA GLU A 147 -7.71 3.00 -19.70
C GLU A 147 -6.41 2.20 -19.72
N TYR A 148 -5.47 2.55 -20.60
CA TYR A 148 -4.15 1.93 -20.61
C TYR A 148 -3.42 2.10 -19.27
N LEU A 149 -3.58 3.25 -18.59
CA LEU A 149 -3.02 3.47 -17.25
C LEU A 149 -3.73 2.60 -16.21
N THR A 150 -5.06 2.59 -16.19
CA THR A 150 -5.84 1.82 -15.20
C THR A 150 -5.67 0.31 -15.39
N ARG A 151 -5.47 -0.18 -16.62
CA ARG A 151 -5.15 -1.58 -16.94
C ARG A 151 -3.85 -2.07 -16.30
N CYS A 152 -2.90 -1.19 -15.97
CA CYS A 152 -1.71 -1.59 -15.22
C CYS A 152 -2.08 -2.11 -13.82
N PHE A 153 -3.08 -1.52 -13.17
CA PHE A 153 -3.50 -1.96 -11.83
C PHE A 153 -4.30 -3.27 -11.87
N HIS A 154 -5.10 -3.49 -12.92
CA HIS A 154 -5.75 -4.78 -13.18
C HIS A 154 -4.73 -5.92 -13.36
N ASP A 155 -3.69 -5.65 -14.14
CA ASP A 155 -2.57 -6.56 -14.34
C ASP A 155 -1.87 -6.88 -13.02
N LEU A 156 -1.63 -5.86 -12.18
CA LEU A 156 -1.02 -6.01 -10.86
C LEU A 156 -1.87 -6.89 -9.94
N ASN A 157 -3.18 -6.65 -9.89
CA ASN A 157 -4.08 -7.45 -9.06
C ASN A 157 -4.06 -8.92 -9.47
N THR A 158 -3.98 -9.19 -10.78
CA THR A 158 -3.94 -10.56 -11.30
C THR A 158 -2.67 -11.31 -10.88
N ILE A 159 -1.50 -10.68 -11.03
CA ILE A 159 -0.25 -11.34 -10.62
C ILE A 159 -0.14 -11.52 -9.10
N ALA A 160 -0.72 -10.63 -8.30
CA ALA A 160 -0.75 -10.75 -6.85
C ALA A 160 -1.69 -11.86 -6.39
N GLU A 161 -2.90 -11.94 -6.97
CA GLU A 161 -3.89 -12.98 -6.70
C GLU A 161 -3.32 -14.40 -6.90
N GLU A 162 -2.54 -14.61 -7.96
CA GLU A 162 -1.87 -15.90 -8.20
C GLU A 162 -0.92 -16.30 -7.06
N VAL A 163 -0.18 -15.34 -6.50
CA VAL A 163 0.73 -15.59 -5.37
C VAL A 163 -0.09 -15.88 -4.12
N PHE A 164 -1.11 -15.07 -3.83
CA PHE A 164 -1.96 -15.23 -2.65
C PHE A 164 -2.62 -16.61 -2.58
N HIS A 165 -3.13 -17.11 -3.71
CA HIS A 165 -3.72 -18.44 -3.76
C HIS A 165 -2.69 -19.57 -3.57
N ALA A 166 -1.47 -19.40 -4.11
CA ALA A 166 -0.44 -20.43 -4.10
C ALA A 166 0.32 -20.50 -2.76
N TYR A 167 0.65 -19.33 -2.20
CA TYR A 167 1.47 -19.17 -1.01
C TYR A 167 0.78 -18.21 -0.03
N PRO A 168 -0.29 -18.65 0.66
CA PRO A 168 -0.91 -17.86 1.71
C PRO A 168 0.14 -17.46 2.75
N THR A 169 0.14 -16.19 3.14
CA THR A 169 1.07 -15.62 4.13
C THR A 169 0.28 -14.86 5.18
N ARG A 170 0.88 -14.61 6.35
CA ARG A 170 0.26 -13.78 7.39
C ARG A 170 1.20 -12.73 7.95
N GLY A 171 0.70 -11.52 8.09
CA GLY A 171 1.42 -10.39 8.67
C GLY A 171 1.43 -10.44 10.22
N PRO A 172 2.44 -9.85 10.88
CA PRO A 172 2.59 -9.88 12.34
C PRO A 172 1.72 -8.83 13.06
N ARG A 173 0.42 -8.79 12.78
CA ARG A 173 -0.50 -7.73 13.25
C ARG A 173 -0.50 -7.55 14.77
N ASP A 174 -0.37 -6.32 15.25
CA ASP A 174 -0.74 -5.96 16.64
C ASP A 174 -2.09 -5.21 16.63
N GLU A 175 -3.00 -5.65 17.49
CA GLU A 175 -4.36 -5.11 17.63
C GLU A 175 -4.49 -4.24 18.90
N ARG A 176 -3.44 -4.17 19.71
CA ARG A 176 -3.40 -3.38 20.95
C ARG A 176 -3.01 -1.94 20.65
N HIS A 177 -3.99 -1.15 20.23
CA HIS A 177 -3.82 0.28 20.01
C HIS A 177 -5.14 1.03 20.17
N ASN A 178 -5.06 2.36 20.25
CA ASN A 178 -6.22 3.25 20.32
C ASN A 178 -6.39 4.12 19.05
N ARG A 179 -5.83 3.68 17.92
CA ARG A 179 -5.94 4.38 16.63
C ARG A 179 -7.21 4.02 15.85
N LEU A 180 -8.08 4.99 15.61
CA LEU A 180 -9.36 4.83 14.90
C LEU A 180 -9.16 4.32 13.47
N SER A 181 -8.33 4.99 12.67
CA SER A 181 -8.13 4.62 11.26
C SER A 181 -7.52 3.21 11.16
N LEU A 182 -6.55 2.90 12.02
CA LEU A 182 -5.98 1.55 12.10
C LEU A 182 -7.02 0.49 12.47
N SER A 183 -7.93 0.76 13.42
CA SER A 183 -9.01 -0.18 13.75
C SER A 183 -9.93 -0.44 12.55
N VAL A 184 -10.23 0.60 11.75
CA VAL A 184 -11.00 0.43 10.51
C VAL A 184 -10.21 -0.40 9.51
N ILE A 185 -8.93 -0.08 9.27
CA ILE A 185 -8.05 -0.83 8.36
C ILE A 185 -8.03 -2.30 8.76
N GLN A 186 -7.71 -2.62 10.02
CA GLN A 186 -7.59 -4.00 10.49
C GLN A 186 -8.91 -4.78 10.42
N LYS A 187 -10.05 -4.10 10.52
CA LYS A 187 -11.37 -4.72 10.36
C LYS A 187 -11.66 -5.14 8.92
N TYR A 188 -11.28 -4.33 7.94
CA TYR A 188 -11.61 -4.55 6.52
C TYR A 188 -10.49 -5.21 5.71
N ASP A 189 -9.28 -5.18 6.26
CA ASP A 189 -8.11 -5.82 5.72
C ASP A 189 -7.62 -6.82 6.78
N PRO A 190 -7.96 -8.12 6.74
CA PRO A 190 -7.37 -9.13 7.65
C PRO A 190 -5.88 -9.36 7.34
N PRO A 191 -5.07 -9.88 8.28
CA PRO A 191 -3.62 -10.02 8.13
C PRO A 191 -3.24 -11.24 7.27
N LEU A 192 -4.01 -11.52 6.22
CA LEU A 192 -3.86 -12.64 5.30
C LEU A 192 -3.31 -12.13 3.98
N ASN A 193 -2.50 -12.95 3.31
CA ASN A 193 -1.97 -12.67 1.98
C ASN A 193 -1.11 -11.39 1.93
N GLY A 194 -0.11 -11.34 2.82
CA GLY A 194 0.84 -10.24 2.92
C GLY A 194 1.77 -10.10 1.72
N ALA A 195 2.22 -11.20 1.11
CA ALA A 195 3.17 -11.20 0.00
C ALA A 195 2.50 -11.49 -1.36
N PRO A 196 2.62 -10.61 -2.37
CA PRO A 196 3.23 -9.27 -2.32
C PRO A 196 2.38 -8.24 -1.55
N SER A 197 3.02 -7.23 -0.94
CA SER A 197 2.27 -6.10 -0.37
C SER A 197 1.65 -5.28 -1.49
N LEU A 198 0.32 -5.26 -1.57
CA LEU A 198 -0.40 -4.44 -2.56
C LEU A 198 -0.22 -2.94 -2.30
N HIS A 199 -0.11 -2.48 -1.06
CA HIS A 199 0.14 -1.07 -0.74
C HIS A 199 1.47 -0.60 -1.34
N ILE A 200 2.52 -1.42 -1.22
CA ILE A 200 3.82 -1.14 -1.83
C ILE A 200 3.75 -1.24 -3.35
N ALA A 201 3.13 -2.29 -3.88
CA ALA A 201 3.05 -2.51 -5.31
C ALA A 201 2.27 -1.38 -6.02
N TYR A 202 1.15 -0.94 -5.45
CA TYR A 202 0.36 0.18 -5.96
C TYR A 202 1.15 1.49 -5.89
N SER A 203 1.80 1.78 -4.76
CA SER A 203 2.58 3.02 -4.59
C SER A 203 3.75 3.09 -5.58
N ALA A 204 4.49 2.00 -5.73
CA ALA A 204 5.62 1.91 -6.65
C ALA A 204 5.18 1.94 -8.13
N LEU A 205 4.09 1.24 -8.47
CA LEU A 205 3.53 1.27 -9.82
C LEU A 205 2.98 2.65 -10.16
N LEU A 206 2.24 3.29 -9.25
CA LEU A 206 1.69 4.63 -9.44
C LEU A 206 2.81 5.65 -9.68
N TYR A 207 3.84 5.67 -8.83
CA TYR A 207 5.01 6.53 -9.00
C TYR A 207 5.66 6.35 -10.38
N ASN A 208 5.93 5.11 -10.79
CA ASN A 208 6.59 4.83 -12.07
C ASN A 208 5.71 5.19 -13.28
N VAL A 209 4.41 4.88 -13.23
CA VAL A 209 3.46 5.27 -14.29
C VAL A 209 3.37 6.78 -14.38
N MET A 210 3.21 7.49 -13.25
CA MET A 210 3.10 8.95 -13.24
C MET A 210 4.38 9.62 -13.76
N LYS A 211 5.55 9.09 -13.40
CA LYS A 211 6.85 9.53 -13.95
C LYS A 211 6.91 9.33 -15.46
N ALA A 212 6.54 8.14 -15.94
CA ALA A 212 6.61 7.80 -17.36
C ALA A 212 5.70 8.64 -18.25
N ILE A 213 4.57 9.11 -17.72
CA ILE A 213 3.64 9.99 -18.44
C ILE A 213 3.96 11.48 -18.33
N GLY A 214 5.06 11.85 -17.65
CA GLY A 214 5.48 13.24 -17.47
C GLY A 214 4.66 14.02 -16.45
N LEU A 215 4.10 13.36 -15.42
CA LEU A 215 3.31 14.08 -14.41
C LEU A 215 4.12 15.17 -13.71
N CYS A 216 5.43 14.95 -13.49
CA CYS A 216 6.33 15.93 -12.87
C CYS A 216 6.33 17.28 -13.58
N ASP A 217 6.22 17.29 -14.90
CA ASP A 217 6.27 18.51 -15.72
C ASP A 217 4.88 19.17 -15.85
N HIS A 218 3.82 18.38 -15.71
CA HIS A 218 2.44 18.84 -15.91
C HIS A 218 1.74 19.26 -14.61
N ASN A 219 2.06 18.63 -13.49
CA ASN A 219 1.43 18.91 -12.20
C ASN A 219 2.40 18.53 -11.06
N SER A 220 3.31 19.45 -10.75
CA SER A 220 4.36 19.27 -9.73
C SER A 220 3.81 18.95 -8.35
N ARG A 221 2.67 19.53 -7.96
CA ARG A 221 2.01 19.26 -6.67
C ARG A 221 1.49 17.83 -6.58
N ALA A 222 0.81 17.34 -7.63
CA ALA A 222 0.35 15.95 -7.67
C ALA A 222 1.53 14.98 -7.70
N TRP A 223 2.60 15.31 -8.44
CA TRP A 223 3.83 14.53 -8.47
C TRP A 223 4.49 14.43 -7.09
N GLU A 224 4.67 15.56 -6.40
CA GLU A 224 5.27 15.60 -5.06
C GLU A 224 4.47 14.76 -4.05
N SER A 225 3.13 14.76 -4.15
CA SER A 225 2.25 13.93 -3.33
C SER A 225 2.48 12.44 -3.56
N VAL A 226 2.53 12.02 -4.83
CA VAL A 226 2.80 10.62 -5.21
C VAL A 226 4.19 10.21 -4.74
N GLU A 227 5.21 11.05 -4.97
CA GLU A 227 6.59 10.78 -4.59
C GLU A 227 6.76 10.59 -3.07
N LYS A 228 6.23 11.52 -2.26
CA LYS A 228 6.28 11.43 -0.79
C LYS A 228 5.60 10.18 -0.27
N SER A 229 4.39 9.89 -0.78
CA SER A 229 3.65 8.70 -0.37
C SER A 229 4.39 7.42 -0.71
N THR A 230 5.02 7.34 -1.88
CA THR A 230 5.78 6.14 -2.25
C THR A 230 7.03 5.96 -1.38
N TYR A 231 7.70 7.04 -0.97
CA TYR A 231 8.85 6.96 -0.07
C TYR A 231 8.51 6.56 1.37
N GLY A 232 7.39 7.04 1.90
CA GLY A 232 6.96 6.73 3.26
C GLY A 232 6.25 5.38 3.41
N MET A 233 5.72 4.80 2.31
CA MET A 233 4.91 3.59 2.39
C MET A 233 5.64 2.37 3.02
N PRO A 234 6.93 2.09 2.72
CA PRO A 234 7.66 1.01 3.40
C PRO A 234 7.67 1.15 4.93
N ARG A 235 7.96 2.36 5.45
CA ARG A 235 7.88 2.64 6.88
C ARG A 235 6.46 2.37 7.38
N ALA A 236 5.46 2.91 6.69
CA ALA A 236 4.09 2.83 7.15
C ALA A 236 3.62 1.37 7.30
N VAL A 237 3.78 0.56 6.24
CA VAL A 237 3.29 -0.84 6.25
C VAL A 237 4.00 -1.73 7.27
N LEU A 238 5.29 -1.49 7.53
CA LEU A 238 6.09 -2.26 8.48
C LEU A 238 5.81 -1.83 9.93
N ALA A 239 5.74 -0.52 10.17
CA ALA A 239 5.53 0.05 11.50
C ALA A 239 4.13 -0.24 12.05
N ILE A 240 3.08 -0.30 11.22
CA ILE A 240 1.75 -0.77 11.67
C ILE A 240 1.62 -2.30 11.66
N LYS A 241 2.70 -3.02 11.38
CA LYS A 241 2.77 -4.49 11.41
C LYS A 241 1.77 -5.19 10.48
N GLN A 242 1.42 -4.55 9.36
CA GLN A 242 0.58 -5.16 8.33
C GLN A 242 1.37 -6.05 7.38
N HIS A 243 2.64 -5.71 7.17
CA HIS A 243 3.52 -6.40 6.25
C HIS A 243 4.88 -6.67 6.90
N CYS A 244 5.63 -7.63 6.33
CA CYS A 244 7.05 -7.83 6.61
C CYS A 244 7.93 -7.33 5.45
N CYS A 245 9.25 -7.32 5.64
CA CYS A 245 10.21 -6.84 4.65
C CYS A 245 10.15 -7.64 3.34
N ALA A 246 9.88 -8.95 3.41
CA ALA A 246 9.70 -9.79 2.24
C ALA A 246 8.47 -9.34 1.42
N ASP A 247 7.34 -9.05 2.08
CA ASP A 247 6.12 -8.55 1.42
C ASP A 247 6.40 -7.25 0.65
N VAL A 248 7.17 -6.34 1.25
CA VAL A 248 7.59 -5.07 0.63
C VAL A 248 8.41 -5.34 -0.62
N ALA A 249 9.44 -6.20 -0.53
CA ALA A 249 10.28 -6.55 -1.67
C ALA A 249 9.48 -7.22 -2.79
N PHE A 250 8.59 -8.16 -2.48
CA PHE A 250 7.69 -8.77 -3.46
C PHE A 250 6.74 -7.74 -4.10
N GLY A 251 6.28 -6.74 -3.33
CA GLY A 251 5.49 -5.62 -3.84
C GLY A 251 6.24 -4.80 -4.90
N LEU A 252 7.52 -4.49 -4.66
CA LEU A 252 8.38 -3.80 -5.63
C LEU A 252 8.59 -4.63 -6.90
N ILE A 253 8.81 -5.95 -6.77
CA ILE A 253 8.95 -6.84 -7.92
C ILE A 253 7.64 -6.91 -8.73
N ALA A 254 6.49 -7.04 -8.06
CA ALA A 254 5.19 -7.08 -8.73
C ALA A 254 4.93 -5.81 -9.56
N ALA A 255 5.17 -4.64 -8.96
CA ALA A 255 5.07 -3.35 -9.66
C ALA A 255 6.01 -3.28 -10.88
N ARG A 256 7.26 -3.72 -10.71
CA ARG A 256 8.27 -3.75 -11.77
C ARG A 256 7.84 -4.64 -12.94
N MET A 257 7.34 -5.84 -12.66
CA MET A 257 6.89 -6.78 -13.70
C MET A 257 5.79 -6.20 -14.58
N VAL A 258 4.80 -5.55 -13.96
CA VAL A 258 3.71 -4.90 -14.68
C VAL A 258 4.22 -3.71 -15.48
N PHE A 259 5.03 -2.86 -14.85
CA PHE A 259 5.54 -1.64 -15.47
C PHE A 259 6.41 -1.95 -16.68
N GLU A 260 7.41 -2.84 -16.56
CA GLU A 260 8.32 -3.19 -17.66
C GLU A 260 7.57 -3.83 -18.85
N ARG A 261 6.49 -4.57 -18.58
CA ARG A 261 5.65 -5.16 -19.64
C ARG A 261 4.91 -4.10 -20.45
N ARG A 262 4.41 -3.05 -19.78
CA ARG A 262 3.58 -2.00 -20.39
C ARG A 262 4.47 -0.88 -20.97
N PHE A 263 5.40 -0.36 -20.18
CA PHE A 263 6.24 0.80 -20.48
C PHE A 263 7.65 0.40 -20.94
N LYS A 264 7.75 -0.41 -22.01
CA LYS A 264 9.03 -0.99 -22.50
C LYS A 264 10.17 0.01 -22.77
N LYS A 265 9.83 1.29 -23.03
CA LYS A 265 10.81 2.36 -23.30
C LYS A 265 11.27 3.10 -22.04
N HIS A 266 10.67 2.83 -20.89
CA HIS A 266 10.98 3.48 -19.62
C HIS A 266 11.65 2.48 -18.68
N LYS A 267 12.62 2.96 -17.91
CA LYS A 267 13.24 2.18 -16.84
C LYS A 267 12.38 2.28 -15.59
N PHE A 268 12.15 1.14 -14.93
CA PHE A 268 11.53 1.12 -13.62
C PHE A 268 12.50 1.69 -12.58
N ASP A 269 12.01 2.61 -11.77
CA ASP A 269 12.69 3.21 -10.63
C ASP A 269 12.16 2.51 -9.36
N ASP A 270 12.98 1.63 -8.80
CA ASP A 270 12.65 0.86 -7.59
C ASP A 270 12.98 1.60 -6.29
N LEU A 271 13.45 2.86 -6.38
CA LEU A 271 13.76 3.75 -5.27
C LEU A 271 14.85 3.25 -4.31
N THR A 272 15.50 2.12 -4.62
CA THR A 272 16.52 1.49 -3.76
C THR A 272 17.81 2.32 -3.66
N ASN A 273 18.00 3.28 -4.56
CA ASN A 273 19.05 4.29 -4.47
C ASN A 273 18.81 5.30 -3.34
N LYS A 274 17.56 5.51 -2.92
CA LYS A 274 17.19 6.41 -1.81
C LYS A 274 17.23 5.73 -0.44
N PHE A 275 17.25 4.41 -0.39
CA PHE A 275 17.10 3.64 0.84
C PHE A 275 18.16 3.97 1.89
N CYS A 276 19.42 4.20 1.50
CA CYS A 276 20.47 4.59 2.45
C CYS A 276 20.20 5.95 3.11
N GLU A 277 19.60 6.91 2.38
CA GLU A 277 19.23 8.21 2.95
C GLU A 277 17.98 8.12 3.81
N LEU A 278 17.03 7.25 3.43
CA LEU A 278 15.80 7.03 4.20
C LEU A 278 16.10 6.36 5.54
N GLU A 279 16.96 5.34 5.56
CA GLU A 279 17.36 4.62 6.78
C GLU A 279 18.10 5.50 7.77
N LYS A 280 18.93 6.44 7.30
CA LYS A 280 19.59 7.44 8.16
C LYS A 280 18.60 8.38 8.86
N ARG A 281 17.38 8.51 8.34
CA ARG A 281 16.35 9.39 8.90
C ARG A 281 15.29 8.62 9.70
N ASP A 282 15.18 7.33 9.45
CA ASP A 282 14.30 6.41 10.15
C ASP A 282 15.03 5.09 10.38
N GLU A 283 15.78 5.04 11.48
CA GLU A 283 16.62 3.89 11.85
C GLU A 283 15.79 2.65 12.20
N ASN A 284 14.49 2.82 12.46
CA ASN A 284 13.57 1.75 12.81
C ASN A 284 13.09 0.95 11.59
N THR A 285 13.16 1.55 10.38
CA THR A 285 12.77 0.88 9.14
C THR A 285 14.01 0.27 8.47
N PRO A 286 14.13 -1.06 8.35
CA PRO A 286 15.33 -1.72 7.85
C PRO A 286 15.42 -1.69 6.33
N TYR A 287 15.54 -0.49 5.75
CA TYR A 287 15.61 -0.30 4.29
C TYR A 287 16.77 -1.08 3.66
N SER A 288 17.93 -1.16 4.31
CA SER A 288 19.05 -1.99 3.84
C SER A 288 18.68 -3.47 3.71
N HIS A 289 17.87 -3.99 4.64
CA HIS A 289 17.39 -5.36 4.60
C HIS A 289 16.38 -5.57 3.47
N ILE A 290 15.42 -4.65 3.28
CA ILE A 290 14.47 -4.68 2.16
C ILE A 290 15.23 -4.69 0.83
N LYS A 291 16.24 -3.82 0.68
CA LYS A 291 17.09 -3.73 -0.52
C LYS A 291 17.80 -5.05 -0.81
N LYS A 292 18.32 -5.71 0.23
CA LYS A 292 18.97 -7.02 0.10
C LYS A 292 17.99 -8.07 -0.44
N ILE A 293 16.79 -8.18 0.14
CA ILE A 293 15.77 -9.13 -0.32
C ILE A 293 15.37 -8.80 -1.76
N HIS A 294 15.11 -7.53 -2.08
CA HIS A 294 14.73 -7.10 -3.42
C HIS A 294 15.77 -7.47 -4.49
N TYR A 295 17.06 -7.23 -4.26
CA TYR A 295 18.10 -7.62 -5.22
C TYR A 295 18.28 -9.13 -5.32
N GLU A 296 18.09 -9.86 -4.23
CA GLU A 296 18.06 -11.31 -4.29
C GLU A 296 16.92 -11.81 -5.19
N LEU A 297 15.71 -11.28 -5.01
CA LEU A 297 14.57 -11.60 -5.86
C LEU A 297 14.82 -11.23 -7.33
N LEU A 298 15.47 -10.08 -7.60
CA LEU A 298 15.86 -9.71 -8.96
C LEU A 298 16.86 -10.70 -9.58
N ALA A 299 17.85 -11.17 -8.82
CA ALA A 299 18.81 -12.16 -9.28
C ALA A 299 18.16 -13.53 -9.56
N MET A 300 17.12 -13.87 -8.79
CA MET A 300 16.31 -15.09 -8.97
C MET A 300 15.27 -14.95 -10.09
N ARG A 301 14.88 -13.73 -10.48
CA ARG A 301 13.88 -13.45 -11.51
C ARG A 301 14.44 -13.74 -12.92
N ARG A 302 14.55 -15.01 -13.27
CA ARG A 302 14.97 -15.52 -14.60
C ARG A 302 13.83 -15.57 -15.60
N GLY A 303 13.06 -14.49 -15.71
CA GLY A 303 11.86 -14.41 -16.58
C GLY A 303 10.63 -15.17 -16.08
N GLN A 304 10.69 -15.75 -14.88
CA GLN A 304 9.58 -16.49 -14.28
C GLN A 304 8.44 -15.60 -13.76
N SER A 305 7.26 -16.21 -13.55
CA SER A 305 6.10 -15.54 -12.93
C SER A 305 6.38 -15.19 -11.46
N LEU A 306 5.62 -14.23 -10.92
CA LEU A 306 5.75 -13.81 -9.52
C LEU A 306 5.46 -14.99 -8.56
N LYS A 307 4.48 -15.82 -8.91
CA LYS A 307 4.15 -17.07 -8.18
C LYS A 307 5.36 -17.99 -8.09
N ASN A 308 6.00 -18.30 -9.21
CA ASN A 308 7.13 -19.24 -9.21
C ASN A 308 8.33 -18.65 -8.44
N LEU A 309 8.58 -17.35 -8.59
CA LEU A 309 9.61 -16.64 -7.83
C LEU A 309 9.34 -16.71 -6.31
N ALA A 310 8.08 -16.54 -5.89
CA ALA A 310 7.70 -16.66 -4.48
C ALA A 310 7.95 -18.07 -3.93
N GLY A 311 7.56 -19.10 -4.68
CA GLY A 311 7.83 -20.49 -4.32
C GLY A 311 9.32 -20.82 -4.21
N GLU A 312 10.13 -20.35 -5.16
CA GLU A 312 11.58 -20.53 -5.14
C GLU A 312 12.21 -19.84 -3.94
N TYR A 313 11.81 -18.59 -3.64
CA TYR A 313 12.28 -17.85 -2.47
C TYR A 313 11.92 -18.53 -1.16
N ILE A 314 10.66 -18.97 -1.01
CA ILE A 314 10.18 -19.72 0.17
C ILE A 314 11.03 -20.98 0.40
N SER A 315 11.23 -21.76 -0.66
CA SER A 315 11.99 -23.01 -0.62
C SER A 315 13.46 -22.76 -0.27
N LYS A 316 14.11 -21.82 -0.98
CA LYS A 316 15.53 -21.48 -0.80
C LYS A 316 15.87 -21.06 0.63
N HIS A 317 14.98 -20.29 1.26
CA HIS A 317 15.17 -19.80 2.64
C HIS A 317 14.56 -20.69 3.72
N ASN A 318 13.96 -21.83 3.33
CA ASN A 318 13.31 -22.78 4.24
C ASN A 318 12.27 -22.10 5.16
N PHE A 319 11.46 -21.19 4.62
CA PHE A 319 10.41 -20.56 5.40
C PHE A 319 9.36 -21.59 5.82
N PRO A 320 9.04 -21.69 7.13
CA PRO A 320 8.16 -22.72 7.62
C PRO A 320 6.71 -22.44 7.21
N LYS A 321 5.96 -23.54 7.02
CA LYS A 321 4.51 -23.50 6.86
C LYS A 321 3.87 -23.81 8.20
N LEU A 322 2.94 -22.97 8.66
CA LEU A 322 2.29 -23.06 9.96
C LEU A 322 0.80 -23.37 9.81
N PRO A 323 0.20 -24.08 10.78
CA PRO A 323 -1.25 -24.21 10.91
C PRO A 323 -1.96 -22.86 10.97
N TYR A 324 -3.18 -22.78 10.46
CA TYR A 324 -3.95 -21.52 10.42
C TYR A 324 -4.19 -20.89 11.80
N ASP A 325 -4.22 -21.68 12.87
CA ASP A 325 -4.46 -21.27 14.25
C ASP A 325 -3.17 -21.05 15.04
N HIS A 326 -2.00 -21.20 14.40
CA HIS A 326 -0.73 -21.00 15.08
C HIS A 326 -0.62 -19.56 15.65
N PRO A 327 -0.17 -19.40 16.91
CA PRO A 327 0.02 -18.09 17.52
C PRO A 327 0.95 -17.17 16.71
N LYS A 328 0.84 -15.86 16.92
CA LYS A 328 1.69 -14.87 16.26
C LYS A 328 3.18 -15.20 16.50
N ALA A 329 3.91 -15.38 15.42
CA ALA A 329 5.29 -15.85 15.45
C ALA A 329 6.16 -15.16 14.38
N TYR A 330 7.47 -15.30 14.52
CA TYR A 330 8.47 -14.97 13.51
C TYR A 330 9.48 -16.11 13.35
N PHE A 331 10.07 -16.20 12.16
CA PHE A 331 11.10 -17.18 11.85
C PHE A 331 12.49 -16.59 12.15
N ASP A 332 13.19 -17.16 13.13
CA ASP A 332 14.60 -16.86 13.38
C ASP A 332 15.43 -17.58 12.32
N THR A 333 15.79 -16.86 11.26
CA THR A 333 16.53 -17.42 10.12
C THR A 333 17.95 -17.87 10.48
N ARG A 334 18.52 -17.38 11.60
CA ARG A 334 19.85 -17.78 12.07
C ARG A 334 19.78 -19.09 12.85
N ALA A 335 18.86 -19.18 13.80
CA ALA A 335 18.66 -20.40 14.60
C ALA A 335 17.86 -21.48 13.85
N LYS A 336 17.21 -21.12 12.73
CA LYS A 336 16.24 -21.93 11.99
C LYS A 336 15.10 -22.41 12.90
N LYS A 337 14.55 -21.51 13.71
CA LYS A 337 13.48 -21.81 14.68
C LYS A 337 12.33 -20.82 14.57
N ILE A 338 11.13 -21.31 14.85
CA ILE A 338 9.95 -20.46 15.03
C ILE A 338 10.00 -19.89 16.46
N ARG A 339 9.77 -18.59 16.59
CA ARG A 339 9.73 -17.85 17.85
C ARG A 339 8.39 -17.14 17.96
N LEU A 340 7.81 -17.08 19.16
CA LEU A 340 6.58 -16.33 19.38
C LEU A 340 6.90 -14.84 19.58
N PHE A 341 5.99 -13.97 19.15
CA PHE A 341 6.02 -12.58 19.60
C PHE A 341 5.69 -12.55 21.10
N GLN A 342 6.53 -11.85 21.88
CA GLN A 342 6.33 -11.65 23.31
C GLN A 342 5.36 -10.50 23.60
#